data_AF-A0A402A8B3-F1
#
_entry.id   AF-A0A402A8B3-F1
#
_cell.length_a   1.000
_cell.length_b   1.000
_cell.length_c   1.000
_cell.angle_alpha   90.00
_cell.angle_beta   90.00
_cell.angle_gamma   90.00
#
_symmetry.space_group_name_H-M   'P 1'
#
loop_
_entity.id
_entity.type
_entity.pdbx_description
1 polymer ?
#
loop_
_entity_poly.entity_id
_entity_poly.type
_entity_poly.pdbx_seq_one_letter_code
_entity_poly.pdbx_strand_id
1 'polypeptide(L)'
;MQNPDQVYTVEEYWRMVETFPNHAYEYVDGHIRLMTGGSPAHSQIIANLSHLVVAALWNKECHVYNSDVTVQLSKSRYYHPDLTVSCDPHDWTQTKALASPTFIVEVHSAFQNVVKRVYHHPNCYTWVGQEASTTSTLF
;
A
#
# COMPACT_ATOMS: atom_id res chain seq x y z
N MET A 1 2.33 13.27 19.29
CA MET A 1 0.93 12.82 19.14
C MET A 1 0.29 13.71 18.09
N GLN A 2 -0.11 13.17 16.94
CA GLN A 2 -0.83 13.92 15.90
C GLN A 2 -2.26 14.19 16.38
N ASN A 3 -2.77 15.39 16.09
CA ASN A 3 -4.15 15.76 16.37
C ASN A 3 -5.08 15.02 15.38
N PRO A 4 -6.03 14.19 15.84
CA PRO A 4 -6.92 13.44 14.93
C PRO A 4 -7.81 14.33 14.04
N ASP A 5 -8.01 15.60 14.42
CA ASP A 5 -8.81 16.55 13.67
C ASP A 5 -7.99 17.38 12.65
N GLN A 6 -6.67 17.17 12.60
CA GLN A 6 -5.82 17.88 11.66
C GLN A 6 -5.93 17.28 10.26
N VAL A 7 -6.44 18.08 9.33
CA VAL A 7 -6.55 17.78 7.91
C VAL A 7 -5.40 18.46 7.17
N TYR A 8 -4.70 17.71 6.32
CA TYR A 8 -3.58 18.16 5.52
C TYR A 8 -3.93 18.17 4.03
N THR A 9 -3.38 19.10 3.27
CA THR A 9 -3.45 19.04 1.80
C THR A 9 -2.48 18.00 1.24
N VAL A 10 -2.65 17.64 -0.04
CA VAL A 10 -1.72 16.72 -0.74
C VAL A 10 -0.33 17.36 -0.84
N GLU A 11 -0.25 18.67 -1.03
CA GLU A 11 1.02 19.40 -1.07
C GLU A 11 1.75 19.36 0.27
N GLU A 12 1.02 19.47 1.38
CA GLU A 12 1.58 19.34 2.72
C GLU A 12 2.09 17.92 3.00
N TYR A 13 1.36 16.91 2.55
CA TYR A 13 1.80 15.51 2.57
C TYR A 13 3.13 15.33 1.83
N TRP A 14 3.24 15.79 0.58
CA TRP A 14 4.48 15.65 -0.19
C TRP A 14 5.65 16.41 0.43
N ARG A 15 5.40 17.61 0.97
CA ARG A 15 6.43 18.36 1.71
C ARG A 15 6.94 17.57 2.91
N MET A 16 6.06 16.88 3.62
CA MET A 16 6.46 16.06 4.76
C MET A 16 7.27 14.82 4.33
N VAL A 17 6.87 14.15 3.24
CA VAL A 17 7.64 13.04 2.64
C VAL A 17 9.05 13.50 2.24
N GLU A 18 9.16 14.66 1.59
CA GLU A 18 10.45 15.26 1.18
C GLU A 18 11.30 15.68 2.39
N THR A 19 10.67 16.14 3.48
CA THR A 19 11.38 16.55 4.71
C THR A 19 11.92 15.35 5.49
N PHE A 20 11.23 14.22 5.45
CA PHE A 20 11.56 13.03 6.22
C PHE A 20 11.65 11.77 5.34
N PRO A 21 12.64 11.68 4.44
CA PRO A 21 12.71 10.65 3.40
C PRO A 21 12.93 9.22 3.93
N ASN A 22 13.31 9.06 5.21
CA ASN A 22 13.49 7.76 5.85
C ASN A 22 12.20 7.22 6.51
N HIS A 23 11.09 7.94 6.38
CA HIS A 23 9.78 7.53 6.89
C HIS A 23 8.82 7.33 5.73
N ALA A 24 8.07 6.23 5.78
CA ALA A 24 6.98 5.99 4.83
C ALA A 24 5.67 6.52 5.42
N TYR A 25 4.94 7.31 4.63
CA TYR A 25 3.70 7.96 5.05
C TYR A 25 2.58 7.66 4.07
N GLU A 26 1.43 7.22 4.58
CA GLU A 26 0.21 7.13 3.82
C GLU A 26 -0.60 8.42 3.93
N TYR A 27 -1.33 8.75 2.87
CA TYR A 27 -2.25 9.88 2.84
C TYR A 27 -3.63 9.39 2.41
N VAL A 28 -4.64 9.61 3.26
CA VAL A 28 -6.01 9.17 3.02
C VAL A 28 -6.96 10.32 3.34
N ASP A 29 -7.48 10.95 2.27
CA ASP A 29 -8.55 11.95 2.35
C ASP A 29 -8.27 13.07 3.36
N GLY A 30 -7.03 13.56 3.37
CA GLY A 30 -6.60 14.63 4.28
C GLY A 30 -5.86 14.17 5.53
N HIS A 31 -5.82 12.86 5.80
CA HIS A 31 -5.15 12.32 6.97
C HIS A 31 -3.83 11.66 6.60
N ILE A 32 -2.78 11.99 7.34
CA ILE A 32 -1.45 11.41 7.18
C ILE A 32 -1.24 10.33 8.24
N ARG A 33 -0.72 9.17 7.83
CA ARG A 33 -0.37 8.07 8.75
C ARG A 33 1.08 7.68 8.53
N LEU A 34 1.86 7.62 9.62
CA LEU A 34 3.20 7.07 9.58
C LEU A 34 3.10 5.54 9.55
N MET A 35 3.75 4.91 8.59
CA MET A 35 3.89 3.46 8.61
C MET A 35 4.82 3.01 9.73
N THR A 36 4.45 1.93 10.39
CA THR A 36 5.36 1.21 11.27
C THR A 36 6.11 0.16 10.47
N GLY A 37 7.39 -0.05 10.77
CA GLY A 37 8.17 -1.13 10.16
C GLY A 37 7.55 -2.51 10.36
N GLY A 38 7.92 -3.45 9.49
CA GLY A 38 7.47 -4.84 9.55
C GLY A 38 8.20 -5.69 10.59
N SER A 39 7.60 -6.82 10.97
CA SER A 39 8.28 -7.86 11.74
C SER A 39 9.09 -8.80 10.82
N PRO A 40 10.10 -9.53 11.32
CA PRO A 40 10.82 -10.50 10.49
C PRO A 40 9.91 -11.55 9.83
N ALA A 41 8.84 -11.97 10.51
CA ALA A 41 7.86 -12.90 9.95
C ALA A 41 7.07 -12.29 8.79
N HIS A 42 6.67 -11.02 8.92
CA HIS A 42 6.02 -10.26 7.85
C HIS A 42 6.95 -10.10 6.65
N SER A 43 8.21 -9.73 6.87
CA SER A 43 9.22 -9.63 5.80
C SER A 43 9.45 -10.95 5.09
N GLN A 44 9.49 -12.08 5.82
CA GLN A 44 9.68 -13.41 5.21
C GLN A 44 8.49 -13.81 4.32
N ILE A 45 7.25 -13.52 4.73
CA ILE A 45 6.06 -13.80 3.94
C ILE A 45 6.10 -12.99 2.63
N ILE A 46 6.40 -11.69 2.71
CA ILE A 46 6.49 -10.83 1.53
C ILE A 46 7.59 -11.30 0.59
N ALA A 47 8.77 -11.65 1.11
CA ALA A 47 9.87 -12.13 0.28
C ALA A 47 9.48 -13.38 -0.52
N ASN A 48 8.80 -14.34 0.12
CA ASN A 48 8.31 -15.55 -0.55
C ASN A 48 7.24 -15.25 -1.58
N LEU A 49 6.28 -14.36 -1.27
CA LEU A 49 5.23 -13.95 -2.20
C LEU A 49 5.83 -13.22 -3.41
N SER A 50 6.75 -12.30 -3.20
CA SER A 50 7.48 -11.59 -4.26
C SER A 50 8.17 -12.58 -5.20
N HIS A 51 8.87 -13.58 -4.66
CA HIS A 51 9.51 -14.61 -5.47
C HIS A 51 8.51 -15.37 -6.36
N LEU A 52 7.39 -15.82 -5.80
CA LEU A 52 6.35 -16.53 -6.54
C LEU A 52 5.70 -15.66 -7.61
N VAL A 53 5.41 -14.40 -7.30
CA VAL A 53 4.80 -13.45 -8.24
C VAL A 53 5.75 -13.12 -9.38
N VAL A 54 7.01 -12.81 -9.09
CA VAL A 54 8.03 -12.56 -10.12
C VAL A 54 8.17 -13.77 -11.04
N ALA A 55 8.23 -14.98 -10.49
CA ALA A 55 8.29 -16.21 -11.29
C ALA A 55 7.05 -16.40 -12.18
N ALA A 56 5.85 -16.14 -11.65
CA ALA A 56 4.59 -16.25 -12.40
C ALA A 56 4.42 -15.19 -13.51
N LEU A 57 5.14 -14.06 -13.39
CA LEU A 57 5.13 -12.97 -14.36
C LEU A 57 6.36 -12.99 -15.29
N TRP A 58 7.17 -14.05 -15.25
CA TRP A 58 8.33 -14.18 -16.13
C TRP A 58 7.94 -14.03 -17.60
N ASN A 59 8.71 -13.25 -18.37
CA ASN A 59 8.45 -12.85 -19.76
C ASN A 59 7.15 -12.04 -20.00
N LYS A 60 6.52 -11.49 -18.95
CA LYS A 60 5.45 -10.49 -19.09
C LYS A 60 6.01 -9.09 -18.87
N GLU A 61 5.39 -8.11 -19.51
CA GLU A 61 5.68 -6.68 -19.30
C GLU A 61 5.04 -6.19 -18.00
N CYS A 62 5.50 -6.73 -16.87
CA CYS A 62 5.03 -6.39 -15.53
C CYS A 62 6.20 -6.28 -14.56
N HIS A 63 6.18 -5.26 -13.71
CA HIS A 63 7.15 -5.08 -12.64
C HIS A 63 6.51 -5.31 -11.28
N VAL A 64 7.28 -5.89 -10.36
CA VAL A 64 6.89 -6.14 -8.97
C VAL A 64 7.68 -5.19 -8.07
N TYR A 65 6.98 -4.50 -7.19
CA TYR A 65 7.50 -3.52 -6.25
C TYR A 65 7.16 -3.94 -4.82
N ASN A 66 8.03 -3.59 -3.88
CA ASN A 66 7.83 -3.78 -2.44
C ASN A 66 7.16 -2.53 -1.81
N SER A 67 7.08 -2.49 -0.48
CA SER A 67 6.49 -1.38 0.28
C SER A 67 7.25 -0.06 0.23
N ASP A 68 8.42 0.00 -0.42
CA ASP A 68 9.17 1.25 -0.56
C ASP A 68 8.52 2.20 -1.57
N VAL A 69 7.70 1.68 -2.51
CA VAL A 69 7.03 2.52 -3.50
C VAL A 69 5.72 3.09 -2.97
N THR A 70 5.48 4.35 -3.30
CA THR A 70 4.16 4.97 -3.11
C THR A 70 3.24 4.56 -4.25
N VAL A 71 2.00 4.20 -3.93
CA VAL A 71 0.95 3.91 -4.90
C VAL A 71 -0.17 4.92 -4.75
N GLN A 72 -0.47 5.63 -5.83
CA GLN A 72 -1.56 6.57 -5.92
C GLN A 72 -2.82 5.85 -6.43
N LEU A 73 -3.84 5.71 -5.57
CA LEU A 73 -5.13 5.14 -5.96
C LEU A 73 -6.17 6.19 -6.34
N SER A 74 -5.97 7.45 -5.93
CA SER A 74 -6.80 8.59 -6.34
C SER A 74 -6.05 9.91 -6.11
N LYS A 75 -6.69 11.05 -6.43
CA LYS A 75 -6.12 12.38 -6.14
C LYS A 75 -5.87 12.63 -4.65
N SER A 76 -6.56 11.91 -3.75
CA SER A 76 -6.47 12.10 -2.30
C SER A 76 -6.04 10.83 -1.54
N ARG A 77 -5.52 9.80 -2.24
CA ARG A 77 -5.19 8.52 -1.61
C ARG A 77 -3.86 7.96 -2.11
N TYR A 78 -2.89 7.89 -1.20
CA TYR A 78 -1.52 7.40 -1.41
C TYR A 78 -1.19 6.36 -0.33
N TYR A 79 -0.76 5.18 -0.75
CA TYR A 79 -0.46 4.04 0.12
C TYR A 79 0.93 3.48 -0.17
N HIS A 80 1.43 2.63 0.72
CA HIS A 80 2.70 1.92 0.58
C HIS A 80 2.47 0.41 0.80
N PRO A 81 1.93 -0.29 -0.21
CA PRO A 81 1.51 -1.66 0.00
C PRO A 81 2.67 -2.64 0.14
N ASP A 82 2.46 -3.73 0.86
CA ASP A 82 3.49 -4.77 1.05
C ASP A 82 4.07 -5.34 -0.26
N LEU A 83 3.24 -5.49 -1.29
CA LEU A 83 3.65 -5.86 -2.64
C LEU A 83 2.71 -5.24 -3.67
N THR A 84 3.27 -4.62 -4.70
CA THR A 84 2.53 -4.05 -5.83
C THR A 84 3.02 -4.61 -7.15
N VAL A 85 2.12 -4.87 -8.08
CA VAL A 85 2.46 -5.18 -9.47
C VAL A 85 1.88 -4.12 -10.38
N SER A 86 2.70 -3.59 -11.29
CA SER A 86 2.24 -2.73 -12.39
C SER A 86 2.72 -3.29 -13.72
N CYS A 87 1.79 -3.45 -14.66
CA CYS A 87 2.06 -3.84 -16.04
C CYS A 87 1.90 -2.66 -17.01
N ASP A 88 1.74 -1.45 -16.48
CA ASP A 88 1.62 -0.23 -17.28
C ASP A 88 3.03 0.37 -17.47
N PRO A 89 3.52 0.52 -18.72
CA PRO A 89 4.82 1.13 -18.99
C PRO A 89 4.95 2.57 -18.45
N HIS A 90 3.85 3.29 -18.23
CA HIS A 90 3.89 4.64 -17.67
C HIS A 90 4.53 4.65 -16.27
N ASP A 91 4.19 3.65 -15.44
CA ASP A 91 4.67 3.51 -14.07
C ASP A 91 6.18 3.23 -14.00
N TRP A 92 6.80 2.69 -15.06
CA TRP A 92 8.23 2.33 -15.05
C TRP A 92 9.17 3.54 -15.06
N THR A 93 8.65 4.72 -15.42
CA THR A 93 9.41 5.97 -15.46
C THR A 93 9.02 6.93 -14.33
N GLN A 94 8.02 6.56 -13.51
CA GLN A 94 7.57 7.38 -12.40
C GLN A 94 8.60 7.41 -11.28
N THR A 95 8.79 8.59 -10.70
CA THR A 95 9.75 8.81 -9.60
C THR A 95 9.06 9.09 -8.26
N LYS A 96 7.77 9.44 -8.29
CA LYS A 96 7.01 9.83 -7.08
C LYS A 96 6.04 8.75 -6.61
N ALA A 97 5.23 8.22 -7.50
CA ALA A 97 4.24 7.20 -7.18
C ALA A 97 3.83 6.42 -8.44
N LEU A 98 3.46 5.16 -8.25
CA LEU A 98 2.79 4.36 -9.26
C LEU A 98 1.31 4.77 -9.32
N ALA A 99 0.77 5.00 -10.51
CA ALA A 99 -0.62 5.44 -10.70
C ALA A 99 -1.50 4.34 -11.32
N SER A 100 -0.90 3.30 -11.90
CA SER A 100 -1.60 2.22 -12.61
C SER A 100 -1.27 0.84 -12.03
N PRO A 101 -1.47 0.57 -10.73
CA PRO A 101 -1.24 -0.76 -10.18
C PRO A 101 -2.18 -1.78 -10.84
N THR A 102 -1.62 -2.85 -11.39
CA THR A 102 -2.37 -4.01 -11.86
C THR A 102 -3.01 -4.71 -10.67
N PHE A 103 -2.22 -4.99 -9.62
CA PHE A 103 -2.71 -5.51 -8.35
C PHE A 103 -1.79 -5.15 -7.18
N ILE A 104 -2.33 -5.27 -5.97
CA ILE A 104 -1.67 -4.95 -4.71
C ILE A 104 -1.98 -6.04 -3.70
N VAL A 105 -1.01 -6.44 -2.88
CA VAL A 105 -1.13 -7.40 -1.79
C VAL A 105 -0.74 -6.72 -0.47
N GLU A 106 -1.48 -7.03 0.58
CA GLU A 106 -1.21 -6.62 1.96
C GLU A 106 -1.20 -7.84 2.88
N VAL A 107 -0.19 -7.94 3.74
CA VAL A 107 0.04 -9.03 4.69
C VAL A 107 -0.20 -8.50 6.11
N HIS A 108 -1.24 -8.99 6.77
CA HIS A 108 -1.48 -8.64 8.19
C HIS A 108 -0.76 -9.59 9.15
N SER A 109 -0.29 -9.03 10.26
CA SER A 109 0.47 -9.74 11.30
C SER A 109 -0.36 -10.61 12.25
N ALA A 110 -1.70 -10.57 12.18
CA ALA A 110 -2.56 -11.49 12.90
C ALA A 110 -2.91 -12.67 11.99
N PHE A 111 -2.77 -13.88 12.53
CA PHE A 111 -2.78 -15.23 11.92
C PHE A 111 -4.03 -15.63 11.11
N GLN A 112 -4.64 -14.72 10.34
CA GLN A 112 -5.80 -15.01 9.50
C GLN A 112 -5.67 -14.29 8.15
N ASN A 113 -5.52 -15.12 7.11
CA ASN A 113 -5.67 -14.85 5.67
C ASN A 113 -4.49 -14.14 4.98
N VAL A 114 -3.73 -14.94 4.23
CA VAL A 114 -2.40 -14.64 3.64
C VAL A 114 -2.44 -13.75 2.38
N VAL A 115 -3.61 -13.31 1.91
CA VAL A 115 -3.74 -12.30 0.85
C VAL A 115 -4.98 -11.47 1.13
N LYS A 116 -4.85 -10.19 1.48
CA LYS A 116 -6.04 -9.32 1.65
C LYS A 116 -6.63 -8.83 0.33
N ARG A 117 -5.86 -8.74 -0.76
CA ARG A 117 -6.32 -8.19 -2.04
C ARG A 117 -5.53 -8.74 -3.23
N VAL A 118 -6.25 -8.85 -4.34
CA VAL A 118 -5.72 -8.83 -5.70
C VAL A 118 -6.66 -7.90 -6.45
N TYR A 119 -6.18 -6.73 -6.88
CA TYR A 119 -6.97 -5.86 -7.76
C TYR A 119 -6.76 -6.29 -9.21
N HIS A 120 -7.71 -6.01 -10.09
CA HIS A 120 -7.52 -6.12 -11.54
C HIS A 120 -8.31 -4.96 -12.14
N HIS A 121 -7.62 -3.92 -12.63
CA HIS A 121 -8.28 -2.67 -13.00
C HIS A 121 -8.62 -2.63 -14.50
N PRO A 122 -9.87 -2.28 -14.83
CA PRO A 122 -10.04 -1.25 -15.87
C PRO A 122 -10.75 0.05 -15.43
N ASN A 123 -11.58 0.11 -14.37
CA ASN A 123 -12.22 1.37 -13.92
C ASN A 123 -12.83 1.34 -12.49
N CYS A 124 -11.98 1.50 -11.48
CA CYS A 124 -12.27 1.64 -10.04
C CYS A 124 -12.88 0.40 -9.36
N TYR A 125 -12.76 0.28 -8.03
CA TYR A 125 -13.87 0.19 -7.06
C TYR A 125 -13.33 0.13 -5.61
N THR A 126 -13.85 1.06 -4.82
CA THR A 126 -13.96 1.20 -3.35
C THR A 126 -13.33 0.16 -2.41
N TRP A 127 -12.62 0.71 -1.42
CA TRP A 127 -12.17 0.07 -0.17
C TRP A 127 -13.36 -0.39 0.68
N VAL A 128 -13.42 -1.68 1.04
CA VAL A 128 -14.13 -2.16 2.23
C VAL A 128 -13.06 -2.64 3.20
N GLY A 129 -12.70 -1.79 4.16
CA GLY A 129 -11.97 -2.24 5.34
C GLY A 129 -12.98 -2.84 6.30
N GLN A 130 -12.68 -4.02 6.81
CA GLN A 130 -13.41 -4.57 7.92
C GLN A 130 -12.97 -3.81 9.17
N GLU A 131 -13.85 -3.00 9.75
CA GLU A 131 -13.69 -2.57 11.13
C GLU A 131 -13.65 -3.83 12.00
N ALA A 132 -12.62 -3.96 12.83
CA ALA A 132 -12.66 -4.90 13.93
C ALA A 132 -13.70 -4.39 14.93
N SER A 133 -14.98 -4.73 14.74
CA SER A 133 -16.01 -4.51 15.74
C SER A 133 -15.79 -5.54 16.87
N THR A 134 -14.98 -5.20 17.86
CA THR A 134 -15.03 -5.91 19.14
C THR A 134 -16.26 -5.45 19.91
N THR A 135 -17.42 -5.98 19.54
CA THR A 135 -18.54 -6.13 20.46
C THR A 135 -18.65 -7.62 20.77
N SER A 136 -18.09 -8.02 21.90
CA SER A 136 -18.57 -9.21 22.60
C SER A 136 -18.94 -8.77 24.01
N THR A 137 -20.24 -8.53 24.16
CA THR A 137 -20.90 -8.43 25.45
C THR A 137 -20.78 -9.78 26.14
N LEU A 138 -20.26 -9.76 27.37
CA LEU A 138 -20.29 -10.89 28.29
C LEU A 138 -21.74 -11.28 28.58
N PHE A 139 -22.08 -12.55 28.32
CA PHE A 139 -22.95 -13.36 29.17
C PHE A 139 -22.16 -14.61 29.57
#